data_AF-A0A9W4RF83-F1
#
_entry.id   AF-A0A9W4RF83-F1
#
_cell.length_a   1.000
_cell.length_b   1.000
_cell.length_c   1.000
_cell.angle_alpha   90.00
_cell.angle_beta   90.00
_cell.angle_gamma   90.00
#
_symmetry.space_group_name_H-M   'P 1'
#
loop_
_entity.id
_entity.type
_entity.pdbx_description
1 polymer ?
#
loop_
_entity_poly.entity_id
_entity_poly.type
_entity_poly.pdbx_seq_one_letter_code
_entity_poly.pdbx_strand_id
1 'polypeptide(L)'
;MLSAALLLTPIVAQAQTAVMPSPGALKLGVGVGGGVLAYKAAKACLDHKISCAVAIGGGAALVHKFNKDAGLPPPGDCGPEQYRRLNAEVNQACKSPPTTRCIRTNTRAALLDKADSFIACAIARSRRETTCFRGGDANHKKQIEQNNNAYRNCIEMAGQ
;
A
#
# COMPACT_ATOMS: atom_id res chain seq x y z
N MET A 1 42.85 -14.12 56.23
CA MET A 1 43.30 -15.16 55.29
C MET A 1 42.07 -15.90 54.80
N LEU A 2 41.95 -16.03 53.47
CA LEU A 2 41.19 -17.01 52.69
C LEU A 2 39.64 -17.11 52.77
N SER A 3 39.10 -17.35 51.57
CA SER A 3 37.82 -18.02 51.19
C SER A 3 36.55 -17.17 51.25
N ALA A 4 35.95 -16.69 50.14
CA ALA A 4 35.44 -17.32 48.91
C ALA A 4 34.13 -18.13 49.09
N ALA A 5 33.21 -17.99 48.10
CA ALA A 5 31.90 -18.63 47.89
C ALA A 5 30.70 -17.93 48.58
N LEU A 6 29.51 -17.76 47.98
CA LEU A 6 28.95 -18.28 46.74
C LEU A 6 27.82 -17.37 46.21
N LEU A 7 27.77 -17.28 44.89
CA LEU A 7 26.77 -16.70 43.98
C LEU A 7 25.32 -17.07 44.31
N LEU A 8 24.38 -16.12 44.12
CA LEU A 8 23.08 -16.29 43.43
C LEU A 8 22.32 -14.96 43.39
N THR A 9 22.38 -14.26 42.26
CA THR A 9 21.45 -13.18 41.88
C THR A 9 20.50 -13.66 40.78
N PRO A 10 19.25 -13.16 40.74
CA PRO A 10 18.24 -13.59 39.78
C PRO A 10 18.51 -13.05 38.37
N ILE A 11 18.28 -13.93 37.38
CA ILE A 11 18.24 -13.61 35.95
C ILE A 11 17.03 -12.71 35.69
N VAL A 12 17.26 -11.41 35.56
CA VAL A 12 16.31 -10.49 34.92
C VAL A 12 16.74 -10.37 33.47
N ALA A 13 15.95 -10.96 32.57
CA ALA A 13 16.07 -10.79 31.14
C ALA A 13 15.83 -9.31 30.80
N GLN A 14 16.92 -8.57 30.60
CA GLN A 14 16.84 -7.22 30.03
C GLN A 14 16.59 -7.39 28.53
N ALA A 15 15.36 -7.08 28.11
CA ALA A 15 15.05 -6.74 26.74
C ALA A 15 15.87 -5.51 26.37
N GLN A 16 17.03 -5.74 25.74
CA GLN A 16 17.79 -4.67 25.14
C GLN A 16 17.00 -4.17 23.94
N THR A 17 16.54 -2.94 24.09
CA THR A 17 16.10 -2.08 23.00
C THR A 17 17.11 -2.18 21.87
N ALA A 18 16.75 -2.89 20.80
CA ALA A 18 17.47 -2.83 19.54
C ALA A 18 17.32 -1.39 19.02
N VAL A 19 18.33 -0.58 19.34
CA VAL A 19 18.60 0.67 18.65
C VAL A 19 18.78 0.28 17.18
N MET A 20 17.76 0.56 16.37
CA MET A 20 17.85 0.36 14.94
C MET A 20 19.00 1.22 14.42
N PRO A 21 20.01 0.64 13.76
CA PRO A 21 20.99 1.45 13.07
C PRO A 21 20.29 2.19 11.95
N SER A 22 20.43 3.52 11.97
CA SER A 22 20.30 4.41 10.82
C SER A 22 20.84 3.72 9.55
N PRO A 23 20.26 3.92 8.35
CA PRO A 23 20.62 3.18 7.14
C PRO A 23 22.04 3.53 6.68
N GLY A 24 23.02 2.92 7.33
CA GLY A 24 24.36 2.74 6.81
C GLY A 24 24.26 1.73 5.68
N ALA A 25 24.59 2.16 4.47
CA ALA A 25 24.77 1.29 3.32
C ALA A 25 25.60 0.06 3.73
N LEU A 26 25.02 -1.13 3.59
CA LEU A 26 25.75 -2.38 3.73
C LEU A 26 26.79 -2.44 2.61
N LYS A 27 28.03 -2.05 2.90
CA LYS A 27 29.17 -2.20 1.99
C LYS A 27 29.54 -3.69 1.97
N LEU A 28 28.98 -4.44 1.03
CA LEU A 28 29.51 -5.76 0.68
C LEU A 28 30.87 -5.58 0.02
N GLY A 29 31.92 -6.08 0.69
CA GLY A 29 33.29 -6.04 0.23
C GLY A 29 33.46 -6.75 -1.12
N VAL A 30 34.28 -6.14 -1.98
CA VAL A 30 34.64 -6.65 -3.30
C VAL A 30 35.53 -7.89 -3.14
N GLY A 31 34.93 -9.06 -3.25
CA GLY A 31 35.62 -10.34 -3.42
C GLY A 31 35.58 -10.77 -4.88
N VAL A 32 36.74 -11.06 -5.45
CA VAL A 32 36.93 -11.46 -6.85
C VAL A 32 36.32 -12.86 -7.06
N GLY A 33 35.00 -12.91 -7.30
CA GLY A 33 34.21 -14.13 -7.49
C GLY A 33 32.73 -13.86 -7.81
N GLY A 34 32.44 -12.68 -8.40
CA GLY A 34 31.20 -11.93 -8.19
C GLY A 34 29.93 -12.30 -8.99
N GLY A 35 29.93 -13.33 -9.84
CA GLY A 35 28.75 -13.62 -10.68
C GLY A 35 27.56 -14.22 -9.92
N VAL A 36 27.80 -15.30 -9.18
CA VAL A 36 26.73 -16.08 -8.53
C VAL A 36 26.24 -15.43 -7.23
N LEU A 37 27.14 -14.76 -6.51
CA LEU A 37 26.83 -14.05 -5.26
C LEU A 37 25.99 -12.78 -5.50
N ALA A 38 26.29 -12.01 -6.55
CA ALA A 38 25.49 -10.85 -6.93
C ALA A 38 24.06 -11.26 -7.37
N TYR A 39 23.93 -12.37 -8.10
CA TYR A 39 22.63 -12.92 -8.51
C TYR A 39 21.79 -13.39 -7.32
N LYS A 40 22.38 -14.12 -6.36
CA LYS A 40 21.66 -14.55 -5.14
C LYS A 40 21.23 -13.37 -4.27
N ALA A 41 22.09 -12.36 -4.12
CA ALA A 41 21.75 -11.15 -3.38
C ALA A 41 20.61 -10.37 -4.09
N ALA A 42 20.69 -10.21 -5.41
CA ALA A 42 19.63 -9.58 -6.20
C ALA A 42 18.30 -10.35 -6.08
N LYS A 43 18.34 -11.69 -6.14
CA LYS A 43 17.16 -12.55 -5.98
C LYS A 43 16.57 -12.47 -4.58
N ALA A 44 17.39 -12.44 -3.53
CA ALA A 44 16.91 -12.25 -2.16
C ALA A 44 16.22 -10.88 -1.98
N CYS A 45 16.78 -9.82 -2.59
CA CYS A 45 16.16 -8.50 -2.57
C CYS A 45 14.82 -8.47 -3.33
N LEU A 46 14.72 -9.20 -4.44
CA LEU A 46 13.47 -9.36 -5.18
C LEU A 46 12.43 -10.18 -4.40
N ASP A 47 12.84 -11.30 -3.79
CA ASP A 47 11.96 -12.22 -3.06
C ASP A 47 11.43 -11.58 -1.76
N HIS A 48 12.23 -10.75 -1.09
CA HIS A 48 11.84 -10.03 0.12
C HIS A 48 11.29 -8.61 -0.13
N LYS A 49 11.22 -8.16 -1.39
CA LYS A 49 10.73 -6.82 -1.79
C LYS A 49 11.49 -5.66 -1.10
N ILE A 50 12.78 -5.84 -0.85
CA ILE A 50 13.65 -4.84 -0.21
C ILE A 50 14.41 -4.06 -1.29
N SER A 51 14.55 -2.75 -1.11
CA SER A 51 15.37 -1.92 -1.99
C SER A 51 16.85 -2.26 -1.78
N CYS A 52 17.52 -2.73 -2.83
CA CYS A 52 18.94 -3.05 -2.80
C CYS A 52 19.65 -2.45 -4.01
N ALA A 53 20.83 -1.87 -3.80
CA ALA A 53 21.74 -1.54 -4.88
C ALA A 53 22.66 -2.74 -5.10
N VAL A 54 22.59 -3.37 -6.28
CA VAL A 54 23.52 -4.43 -6.68
C VAL A 54 24.48 -3.82 -7.68
N ALA A 55 25.75 -3.67 -7.29
CA ALA A 55 26.81 -3.24 -8.18
C ALA A 55 27.25 -4.45 -9.03
N ILE A 56 26.87 -4.45 -10.31
CA ILE A 56 27.39 -5.41 -11.28
C ILE A 56 28.58 -4.72 -11.97
N GLY A 57 29.76 -5.33 -11.93
CA GLY A 57 30.96 -4.75 -12.51
C GLY A 57 30.75 -4.35 -13.97
N GLY A 58 30.93 -3.06 -14.27
CA GLY A 58 30.85 -2.50 -15.63
C GLY A 58 29.58 -1.70 -15.95
N GLY A 59 28.53 -1.73 -15.11
CA GLY A 59 27.34 -0.91 -15.31
C GLY A 59 26.38 -0.99 -14.14
N ALA A 60 25.98 0.17 -13.61
CA ALA A 60 24.95 0.24 -12.57
C ALA A 60 23.58 -0.11 -13.18
N ALA A 61 23.16 -1.37 -13.05
CA ALA A 61 21.76 -1.72 -13.24
C ALA A 61 20.98 -1.21 -12.01
N LEU A 62 20.20 -0.14 -12.20
CA LEU A 62 19.23 0.32 -11.21
C LEU A 62 18.18 -0.77 -11.02
N VAL A 63 18.29 -1.55 -9.95
CA VAL A 63 17.20 -2.39 -9.48
C VAL A 63 16.07 -1.44 -9.04
N HIS A 64 14.88 -1.65 -9.62
CA HIS A 64 13.74 -0.75 -9.52
C HIS A 64 13.45 -0.35 -8.07
N LYS A 65 13.32 0.96 -7.84
CA LYS A 65 12.85 1.53 -6.58
C LYS A 65 11.41 1.05 -6.37
N PHE A 66 11.20 0.08 -5.49
CA PHE A 66 9.86 -0.24 -5.01
C PHE A 66 9.39 0.95 -4.16
N ASN A 67 8.75 1.91 -4.83
CA ASN A 67 7.97 2.91 -4.12
C ASN A 67 6.87 2.14 -3.39
N LYS A 68 6.94 2.08 -2.07
CA LYS A 68 5.83 1.66 -1.20
C LYS A 68 4.52 2.45 -1.49
N ASP A 69 4.66 3.59 -2.17
CA ASP A 69 3.58 4.47 -2.61
C ASP A 69 3.06 4.13 -4.03
N ALA A 70 3.78 3.28 -4.78
CA ALA A 70 3.30 2.70 -6.02
C ALA A 70 2.48 1.45 -5.64
N GLY A 71 1.16 1.54 -5.75
CA GLY A 71 0.25 0.45 -5.41
C GLY A 71 0.61 -0.87 -6.11
N LEU A 72 0.05 -1.98 -5.61
CA LEU A 72 0.23 -3.29 -6.25
C LEU A 72 -0.30 -3.23 -7.69
N PRO A 73 0.43 -3.76 -8.70
CA PRO A 73 -0.09 -3.84 -10.04
C PRO A 73 -1.30 -4.78 -10.06
N PRO A 74 -2.33 -4.53 -10.90
CA PRO A 74 -3.44 -5.45 -11.06
C PRO A 74 -2.97 -6.87 -11.43
N PRO A 75 -3.61 -7.93 -10.91
CA PRO A 75 -4.80 -7.93 -10.06
C PRO A 75 -4.54 -7.74 -8.56
N GLY A 76 -3.29 -7.44 -8.15
CA GLY A 76 -2.88 -7.36 -6.76
C GLY A 76 -2.90 -8.74 -6.08
N ASP A 77 -3.47 -8.83 -4.88
CA ASP A 77 -3.64 -10.10 -4.14
C ASP A 77 -4.84 -10.94 -4.66
N CYS A 78 -5.64 -10.42 -5.60
CA CYS A 78 -6.79 -11.11 -6.16
C CYS A 78 -6.41 -12.05 -7.32
N GLY A 79 -7.21 -13.12 -7.51
CA GLY A 79 -7.20 -13.88 -8.76
C GLY A 79 -7.81 -13.08 -9.93
N PRO A 80 -7.52 -13.45 -11.20
CA PRO A 80 -8.00 -12.69 -12.37
C PRO A 80 -9.52 -12.53 -12.44
N GLU A 81 -10.27 -13.58 -12.12
CA GLU A 81 -11.74 -13.56 -12.17
C GLU A 81 -12.33 -12.65 -11.07
N GLN A 82 -11.81 -12.76 -9.85
CA GLN A 82 -12.23 -11.93 -8.72
C GLN A 82 -11.94 -10.46 -9.00
N TYR A 83 -10.74 -10.15 -9.49
CA TYR A 83 -10.39 -8.79 -9.90
C TYR A 83 -11.31 -8.28 -11.00
N ARG A 84 -11.59 -9.09 -12.03
CA ARG A 84 -12.51 -8.74 -13.12
C ARG A 84 -13.91 -8.39 -12.59
N ARG A 85 -14.44 -9.19 -11.68
CA ARG A 85 -15.76 -8.95 -11.06
C ARG A 85 -15.77 -7.65 -10.26
N LEU A 86 -14.82 -7.48 -9.34
CA LEU A 86 -14.72 -6.27 -8.51
C LEU A 86 -14.48 -5.01 -9.36
N ASN A 87 -13.72 -5.13 -10.44
CA ASN A 87 -13.51 -4.02 -11.37
C ASN A 87 -14.75 -3.69 -12.20
N ALA A 88 -15.54 -4.69 -12.58
CA ALA A 88 -16.83 -4.49 -13.23
C ALA A 88 -17.82 -3.76 -12.30
N GLU A 89 -17.86 -4.13 -11.02
CA GLU A 89 -18.67 -3.44 -10.00
C GLU A 89 -18.25 -1.97 -9.84
N VAL A 90 -16.94 -1.67 -9.81
CA VAL A 90 -16.45 -0.29 -9.81
C VAL A 90 -16.88 0.45 -11.07
N ASN A 91 -16.76 -0.17 -12.25
CA ASN A 91 -17.17 0.46 -13.50
C ASN A 91 -18.68 0.74 -13.52
N GLN A 92 -19.50 -0.22 -13.09
CA GLN A 92 -20.95 -0.05 -13.01
C GLN A 92 -21.33 1.07 -12.05
N ALA A 93 -20.79 1.07 -10.83
CA ALA A 93 -21.13 2.07 -9.82
C ALA A 93 -20.60 3.48 -10.14
N CYS A 94 -19.46 3.59 -10.84
CA CYS A 94 -18.78 4.88 -11.03
C CYS A 94 -18.92 5.48 -12.44
N LYS A 95 -19.20 4.67 -13.46
CA LYS A 95 -19.13 5.10 -14.87
C LYS A 95 -20.44 4.93 -15.63
N SER A 96 -21.46 4.30 -15.07
CA SER A 96 -22.68 3.95 -15.80
C SER A 96 -23.96 4.08 -14.96
N PRO A 97 -24.69 5.22 -15.05
CA PRO A 97 -24.30 6.45 -15.75
C PRO A 97 -23.20 7.20 -14.99
N PRO A 98 -22.37 8.01 -15.68
CA PRO A 98 -21.38 8.84 -15.00
C PRO A 98 -22.09 9.82 -14.06
N THR A 99 -21.78 9.75 -12.76
CA THR A 99 -22.38 10.67 -11.78
C THR A 99 -21.87 12.08 -12.01
N THR A 100 -22.79 13.01 -12.22
CA THR A 100 -22.46 14.44 -12.35
C THR A 100 -22.45 15.11 -10.99
N ARG A 101 -21.70 16.23 -10.87
CA ARG A 101 -21.68 17.03 -9.63
C ARG A 101 -23.10 17.40 -9.17
N CYS A 102 -23.29 17.48 -7.86
CA CYS A 102 -24.48 18.06 -7.26
C CYS A 102 -24.44 19.60 -7.39
N ILE A 103 -25.54 20.18 -7.85
CA ILE A 103 -25.70 21.63 -8.02
C ILE A 103 -27.03 22.06 -7.40
N ARG A 104 -27.08 23.30 -6.91
CA ARG A 104 -28.26 23.86 -6.21
C ARG A 104 -29.53 23.90 -7.05
N THR A 105 -29.43 23.84 -8.37
CA THR A 105 -30.59 23.79 -9.28
C THR A 105 -31.16 22.37 -9.47
N ASN A 106 -30.52 21.34 -8.90
CA ASN A 106 -31.08 20.00 -8.90
C ASN A 106 -32.26 19.91 -7.95
N THR A 107 -33.28 19.14 -8.33
CA THR A 107 -34.37 18.80 -7.42
C THR A 107 -33.85 17.94 -6.28
N ARG A 108 -34.57 17.94 -5.14
CA ARG A 108 -34.25 17.07 -4.00
C ARG A 108 -34.10 15.60 -4.42
N ALA A 109 -35.02 15.08 -5.23
CA ALA A 109 -34.94 13.71 -5.74
C ALA A 109 -33.65 13.47 -6.54
N ALA A 110 -33.31 14.37 -7.48
CA ALA A 110 -32.09 14.25 -8.26
C ALA A 110 -30.81 14.35 -7.42
N LEU A 111 -30.81 15.12 -6.32
CA LEU A 111 -29.69 15.18 -5.38
C LEU A 111 -29.52 13.86 -4.63
N LEU A 112 -30.62 13.23 -4.19
CA LEU A 112 -30.57 11.93 -3.51
C LEU A 112 -30.09 10.82 -4.46
N ASP A 113 -30.60 10.75 -5.69
CA ASP A 113 -30.15 9.76 -6.69
C ASP A 113 -28.63 9.89 -6.99
N LYS A 114 -28.14 11.13 -7.04
CA LYS A 114 -26.70 11.40 -7.18
C LYS A 114 -25.91 11.00 -5.95
N ALA A 115 -26.43 11.28 -4.76
CA ALA A 115 -25.81 10.89 -3.49
C ALA A 115 -25.62 9.36 -3.46
N ASP A 116 -26.68 8.61 -3.79
CA ASP A 116 -26.66 7.14 -3.87
C ASP A 116 -25.60 6.63 -4.85
N SER A 117 -25.46 7.31 -6.00
CA SER A 117 -24.43 6.97 -6.98
C SER A 117 -23.01 7.22 -6.46
N PHE A 118 -22.76 8.36 -5.80
CA PHE A 118 -21.44 8.67 -5.24
C PHE A 118 -21.03 7.69 -4.14
N ILE A 119 -21.95 7.36 -3.22
CA ILE A 119 -21.66 6.42 -2.13
C ILE A 119 -21.47 5.00 -2.65
N ALA A 120 -22.27 4.57 -3.63
CA ALA A 120 -22.09 3.28 -4.30
C ALA A 120 -20.71 3.16 -4.95
N CYS A 121 -20.25 4.21 -5.64
CA CYS A 121 -18.92 4.26 -6.24
C CYS A 121 -17.80 4.21 -5.17
N ALA A 122 -17.95 4.94 -4.06
CA ALA A 122 -16.99 4.91 -2.95
C ALA A 122 -16.88 3.50 -2.32
N ILE A 123 -18.02 2.84 -2.09
CA ILE A 123 -18.08 1.48 -1.53
C ILE A 123 -17.44 0.47 -2.49
N ALA A 124 -17.78 0.51 -3.77
CA ALA A 124 -17.22 -0.41 -4.77
C ALA A 124 -15.69 -0.28 -4.86
N ARG A 125 -15.19 0.97 -4.86
CA ARG A 125 -13.75 1.25 -4.82
C ARG A 125 -13.13 0.72 -3.53
N SER A 126 -13.69 1.07 -2.38
CA SER A 126 -13.18 0.61 -1.08
C SER A 126 -13.09 -0.91 -1.04
N ARG A 127 -14.15 -1.63 -1.46
CA ARG A 127 -14.15 -3.10 -1.55
C ARG A 127 -13.01 -3.61 -2.43
N ARG A 128 -12.88 -3.12 -3.68
CA ARG A 128 -11.80 -3.54 -4.58
C ARG A 128 -10.41 -3.28 -3.98
N GLU A 129 -10.19 -2.09 -3.43
CA GLU A 129 -8.90 -1.69 -2.87
C GLU A 129 -8.54 -2.50 -1.63
N THR A 130 -9.48 -2.73 -0.71
CA THR A 130 -9.24 -3.55 0.48
C THR A 130 -9.03 -5.02 0.15
N THR A 131 -9.74 -5.55 -0.85
CA THR A 131 -9.66 -6.96 -1.21
C THR A 131 -8.45 -7.29 -2.06
N CYS A 132 -8.11 -6.44 -3.04
CA CYS A 132 -7.06 -6.75 -4.02
C CYS A 132 -5.77 -5.96 -3.79
N PHE A 133 -5.83 -4.80 -3.15
CA PHE A 133 -4.70 -3.84 -3.12
C PHE A 133 -4.30 -3.42 -1.70
N ARG A 134 -4.67 -4.19 -0.67
CA ARG A 134 -4.34 -3.93 0.76
C ARG A 134 -4.76 -2.54 1.24
N GLY A 135 -5.89 -2.05 0.73
CA GLY A 135 -6.44 -0.73 1.02
C GLY A 135 -6.04 0.37 0.03
N GLY A 136 -5.31 0.04 -1.03
CA GLY A 136 -4.96 0.96 -2.11
C GLY A 136 -3.87 1.98 -1.73
N ASP A 137 -3.33 2.65 -2.74
CA ASP A 137 -2.37 3.74 -2.55
C ASP A 137 -3.05 5.07 -2.20
N ALA A 138 -2.25 6.13 -2.04
CA ALA A 138 -2.75 7.47 -1.71
C ALA A 138 -3.75 8.02 -2.74
N ASN A 139 -3.56 7.72 -4.03
CA ASN A 139 -4.45 8.17 -5.09
C ASN A 139 -5.80 7.43 -5.04
N HIS A 140 -5.78 6.13 -4.75
CA HIS A 140 -7.02 5.36 -4.56
C HIS A 140 -7.82 5.86 -3.35
N LYS A 141 -7.14 6.12 -2.22
CA LYS A 141 -7.76 6.68 -1.02
C LYS A 141 -8.37 8.07 -1.28
N LYS A 142 -7.65 8.94 -1.99
CA LYS A 142 -8.15 10.25 -2.41
C LYS A 142 -9.41 10.15 -3.27
N GLN A 143 -9.47 9.21 -4.21
CA GLN A 143 -10.67 9.02 -5.04
C GLN A 143 -11.88 8.55 -4.24
N ILE A 144 -11.69 7.68 -3.24
CA ILE A 144 -12.76 7.26 -2.32
C ILE A 144 -13.24 8.46 -1.49
N GLU A 145 -12.31 9.25 -0.96
CA GLU A 145 -12.63 10.46 -0.19
C GLU A 145 -13.39 11.50 -1.03
N GLN A 146 -12.98 11.73 -2.28
CA GLN A 146 -13.67 12.65 -3.20
C GLN A 146 -15.13 12.25 -3.43
N ASN A 147 -15.42 10.97 -3.57
CA ASN A 147 -16.80 10.48 -3.70
C ASN A 147 -17.59 10.67 -2.41
N ASN A 148 -16.99 10.41 -1.24
CA ASN A 148 -17.64 10.66 0.05
C ASN A 148 -17.94 12.16 0.26
N ASN A 149 -17.04 13.03 -0.19
CA ASN A 149 -17.27 14.48 -0.15
C ASN A 149 -18.41 14.88 -1.08
N ALA A 150 -18.45 14.34 -2.30
CA ALA A 150 -19.52 14.58 -3.24
C ALA A 150 -20.88 14.11 -2.69
N TYR A 151 -20.94 12.91 -2.10
CA TYR A 151 -22.10 12.40 -1.38
C TYR A 151 -22.59 13.39 -0.31
N ARG A 152 -21.70 13.84 0.59
CA ARG A 152 -22.05 14.79 1.65
C ARG A 152 -22.64 16.09 1.11
N ASN A 153 -22.03 16.64 0.06
CA ASN A 153 -22.52 17.86 -0.58
C ASN A 153 -23.94 17.68 -1.15
N CYS A 154 -24.24 16.51 -1.75
CA CYS A 154 -25.57 16.23 -2.26
C CYS A 154 -26.62 16.17 -1.15
N ILE A 155 -26.30 15.50 -0.03
CA ILE A 155 -27.20 15.39 1.14
C ILE A 155 -27.44 16.76 1.77
N GLU A 156 -26.40 17.58 1.93
CA GLU A 156 -26.52 18.93 2.45
C GLU A 156 -27.45 19.80 1.59
N MET A 157 -27.28 19.77 0.27
CA MET A 157 -28.14 20.51 -0.66
C MET A 157 -29.58 19.98 -0.68
N ALA A 158 -29.79 18.68 -0.45
CA ALA A 158 -31.12 18.07 -0.45
C ALA A 158 -31.94 18.39 0.81
N GLY A 159 -31.29 18.91 1.85
CA GLY A 159 -31.93 19.36 3.09
C GLY A 159 -32.26 20.86 3.13
N GLN A 160 -31.86 21.63 2.11
CA GLN A 160 -32.19 23.04 1.93
C GLN A 160 -33.52 23.20 1.19
#